data_AF-K1X948-F1
#
_entry.id   AF-K1X948-F1
#
_cell.length_a   1.000
_cell.length_b   1.000
_cell.length_c   1.000
_cell.angle_alpha   90.00
_cell.angle_beta   90.00
_cell.angle_gamma   90.00
#
_symmetry.space_group_name_H-M   'P 1'
#
loop_
_entity.id
_entity.type
_entity.pdbx_description
1 polymer ?
#
loop_
_entity_poly.entity_id
_entity_poly.type
_entity_poly.pdbx_seq_one_letter_code
_entity_poly.pdbx_strand_id
1 'polypeptide(L)'
;MSRMQIPLDVITSRLNLSDRFASVRSQSLGARFANLKPVTEFFDLKRLSKPANFTEVQSRVNYNLGYFSSNYAVVFTMLSIYSLLTNFLLLFVIILVIGGMWGIGKLGGEDLNLLGFHATSSQLYTGLLIVAVPLGIIASPISTILWLIGASGVSILGHASFMDKPIDEAFSGEAV
;
A
#
# COMPACT_ATOMS: atom_id res chain seq x y z
N MET A 1 37.61 3.54 17.00
CA MET A 1 36.51 2.95 16.21
C MET A 1 35.42 4.02 16.07
N SER A 2 35.41 4.77 14.97
CA SER A 2 34.42 5.85 14.76
C SER A 2 33.06 5.21 14.45
N ARG A 3 32.08 5.45 15.34
CA ARG A 3 30.72 4.95 15.19
C ARG A 3 30.02 5.88 14.20
N MET A 4 29.87 5.47 12.94
CA MET A 4 29.03 6.18 11.96
C MET A 4 27.62 6.29 12.54
N GLN A 5 27.30 7.44 13.13
CA GLN A 5 25.95 7.84 13.49
C GLN A 5 25.27 8.23 12.20
N ILE A 6 24.52 7.30 11.60
CA ILE A 6 23.66 7.61 10.46
C ILE A 6 22.52 8.48 11.02
N PRO A 7 22.39 9.75 10.61
CA PRO A 7 21.33 10.63 11.09
C PRO A 7 20.01 10.28 10.39
N LEU A 8 19.39 9.18 10.83
CA LEU A 8 18.10 8.72 10.33
C LEU A 8 16.99 9.74 10.66
N ASP A 9 17.17 10.50 11.72
CA ASP A 9 16.34 11.62 12.18
C ASP A 9 16.32 12.78 11.18
N VAL A 10 17.45 13.08 10.52
CA VAL A 10 17.52 14.13 9.49
C VAL A 10 16.78 13.72 8.22
N ILE A 11 16.81 12.43 7.84
CA ILE A 11 16.08 11.93 6.67
C ILE A 11 14.57 11.90 6.93
N THR A 12 14.16 11.43 8.12
CA THR A 12 12.73 11.37 8.49
C THR A 12 12.11 12.75 8.71
N SER A 13 12.84 13.69 9.33
CA SER A 13 12.38 15.08 9.51
C SER A 13 12.30 15.85 8.19
N ARG A 14 13.27 15.69 7.28
CA ARG A 14 13.22 16.32 5.94
C ARG A 14 12.09 15.78 5.07
N LEU A 15 11.69 14.53 5.27
CA LEU A 15 10.60 13.89 4.52
C LEU A 15 9.24 13.96 5.22
N ASN A 16 9.19 14.56 6.43
CA ASN A 16 8.01 14.73 7.28
C ASN A 16 7.04 13.54 7.27
N LEU A 17 7.62 12.32 7.32
CA LEU A 17 6.90 11.08 7.03
C LEU A 17 5.89 10.75 8.13
N SER A 18 6.21 11.06 9.39
CA SER A 18 5.35 10.81 10.55
C SER A 18 4.00 11.53 10.43
N ASP A 19 4.02 12.81 10.08
CA ASP A 19 2.82 13.65 9.95
C ASP A 19 1.97 13.19 8.76
N ARG A 20 2.62 12.77 7.68
CA ARG A 20 1.95 12.14 6.53
C ARG A 20 1.30 10.81 6.90
N PHE A 21 1.98 9.95 7.68
CA PHE A 21 1.39 8.70 8.16
C PHE A 21 0.20 8.93 9.11
N ALA A 22 0.27 9.96 9.96
CA ALA A 22 -0.81 10.33 10.87
C ALA A 22 -2.04 10.88 10.11
N SER A 23 -1.83 11.75 9.13
CA SER A 23 -2.92 12.32 8.31
C SER A 23 -3.60 11.29 7.42
N VAL A 24 -2.84 10.32 6.90
CA VAL A 24 -3.36 9.15 6.17
C VAL A 24 -4.27 8.32 7.08
N ARG A 25 -3.93 8.14 8.37
CA ARG A 25 -4.75 7.35 9.30
C ARG A 25 -6.03 8.04 9.75
N SER A 26 -6.08 9.38 9.73
CA SER A 26 -7.22 10.15 10.25
C SER A 26 -8.29 10.52 9.22
N GLN A 27 -8.00 10.40 7.92
CA GLN A 27 -8.97 10.68 6.86
C GLN A 27 -9.90 9.49 6.58
N SER A 28 -11.22 9.75 6.62
CA SER A 28 -12.25 8.79 6.24
C SER A 28 -12.14 8.42 4.75
N LEU A 29 -12.60 7.21 4.39
CA LEU A 29 -12.64 6.77 2.99
C LEU A 29 -13.43 7.75 2.11
N GLY A 30 -14.56 8.27 2.61
CA GLY A 30 -15.36 9.28 1.91
C GLY A 30 -14.59 10.58 1.65
N ALA A 31 -13.81 11.06 2.61
CA ALA A 31 -12.96 12.24 2.41
C ALA A 31 -11.84 11.98 1.37
N ARG A 32 -11.32 10.75 1.27
CA ARG A 32 -10.34 10.37 0.24
C ARG A 32 -10.95 10.38 -1.16
N PHE A 33 -12.15 9.82 -1.32
CA PHE A 33 -12.88 9.87 -2.58
C PHE A 33 -13.23 11.31 -2.98
N ALA A 34 -13.60 12.17 -2.03
CA ALA A 34 -13.85 13.59 -2.29
C ALA A 34 -12.60 14.36 -2.73
N ASN A 35 -11.41 13.90 -2.37
CA ASN A 35 -10.12 14.48 -2.78
C ASN A 35 -9.56 13.88 -4.09
N LEU A 36 -10.30 12.98 -4.76
CA LEU A 36 -9.85 12.44 -6.06
C LEU A 36 -9.77 13.56 -7.10
N LYS A 37 -8.60 13.70 -7.70
CA LYS A 37 -8.40 14.61 -8.82
C LYS A 37 -8.96 13.97 -10.10
N PRO A 38 -9.52 14.78 -11.02
CA PRO A 38 -9.96 14.29 -12.33
C PRO A 38 -8.87 13.47 -13.02
N VAL A 39 -9.26 12.35 -13.64
CA VAL A 39 -8.30 11.45 -14.33
C VAL A 39 -7.58 12.17 -15.48
N THR A 40 -8.24 13.13 -16.11
CA THR A 40 -7.66 13.99 -17.15
C THR A 40 -6.55 14.90 -16.61
N GLU A 41 -6.62 15.28 -15.35
CA GLU A 41 -5.59 16.07 -14.68
C GLU A 41 -4.43 15.18 -14.20
N PHE A 42 -4.77 13.97 -13.74
CA PHE A 42 -3.76 12.97 -13.37
C PHE A 42 -2.91 12.58 -14.57
N PHE A 43 -3.52 12.27 -15.73
CA PHE A 43 -2.81 11.94 -16.97
C PHE A 43 -2.67 13.13 -17.92
N ASP A 44 -2.32 14.31 -17.41
CA ASP A 44 -2.06 15.45 -18.27
C ASP A 44 -0.68 15.33 -18.95
N LEU A 45 -0.68 14.75 -20.15
CA LEU A 45 0.53 14.56 -20.95
C LEU A 45 1.25 15.86 -21.29
N LYS A 46 0.59 17.03 -21.22
CA LYS A 46 1.22 18.33 -21.49
C LYS A 46 2.14 18.77 -20.35
N ARG A 47 1.92 18.26 -19.14
CA ARG A 47 2.71 18.54 -17.94
C ARG A 47 3.82 17.51 -17.70
N LEU A 48 3.92 16.50 -18.57
CA LEU A 48 5.02 15.54 -18.49
C LEU A 48 6.28 16.19 -19.06
N SER A 49 7.29 16.32 -18.20
CA SER A 49 8.61 16.76 -18.60
C SER A 49 9.69 15.96 -17.91
N LYS A 50 10.86 15.89 -18.54
CA LYS A 50 12.02 15.22 -17.95
C LYS A 50 12.63 16.15 -16.90
N PRO A 51 12.75 15.72 -15.63
CA PRO A 51 13.40 16.53 -14.61
C PRO A 51 14.89 16.71 -14.95
N ALA A 52 15.38 17.93 -14.78
CA ALA A 52 16.75 18.32 -15.12
C ALA A 52 17.78 17.80 -14.11
N ASN A 53 17.40 17.70 -12.83
CA ASN A 53 18.29 17.25 -11.76
C ASN A 53 17.51 16.58 -10.61
N PHE A 54 18.26 15.98 -9.67
CA PHE A 54 17.69 15.25 -8.53
C PHE A 54 16.91 16.15 -7.55
N THR A 55 17.32 17.41 -7.40
CA THR A 55 16.61 18.39 -6.56
C THR A 55 15.22 18.66 -7.11
N GLU A 56 15.10 18.76 -8.43
CA GLU A 56 13.82 18.94 -9.10
C GLU A 56 12.94 17.70 -8.95
N VAL A 57 13.48 16.49 -9.10
CA VAL A 57 12.76 15.23 -8.82
C VAL A 57 12.18 15.24 -7.42
N GLN A 58 13.01 15.55 -6.41
CA GLN A 58 12.57 15.58 -5.01
C GLN A 58 11.45 16.61 -4.80
N SER A 59 11.59 17.80 -5.39
CA SER A 59 10.60 18.86 -5.33
C SER A 59 9.26 18.42 -5.94
N ARG A 60 9.29 17.86 -7.17
CA ARG A 60 8.11 17.35 -7.89
C ARG A 60 7.42 16.23 -7.13
N VAL A 61 8.19 15.24 -6.64
CA VAL A 61 7.67 14.11 -5.86
C VAL A 61 6.97 14.60 -4.58
N ASN A 62 7.59 15.50 -3.82
CA ASN A 62 7.01 16.01 -2.57
C ASN A 62 5.66 16.71 -2.77
N TYR A 63 5.53 17.47 -3.86
CA TYR A 63 4.30 18.16 -4.26
C TYR A 63 3.26 17.16 -4.77
N ASN A 64 3.61 16.38 -5.80
CA ASN A 64 2.68 15.50 -6.50
C ASN A 64 2.14 14.38 -5.59
N LEU A 65 2.96 13.83 -4.68
CA LEU A 65 2.50 12.84 -3.69
C LEU A 65 1.42 13.38 -2.75
N GLY A 66 1.46 14.67 -2.43
CA GLY A 66 0.37 15.33 -1.68
C GLY A 66 -0.83 15.60 -2.57
N TYR A 67 -0.58 16.24 -3.71
CA TYR A 67 -1.61 16.73 -4.64
C TYR A 67 -2.49 15.61 -5.22
N PHE A 68 -1.88 14.49 -5.63
CA PHE A 68 -2.56 13.33 -6.21
C PHE A 68 -2.67 12.13 -5.24
N SER A 69 -2.61 12.37 -3.93
CA SER A 69 -2.61 11.32 -2.90
C SER A 69 -3.74 10.30 -3.05
N SER A 70 -4.99 10.76 -3.27
CA SER A 70 -6.13 9.87 -3.50
C SER A 70 -6.01 9.05 -4.78
N ASN A 71 -5.52 9.64 -5.87
CA ASN A 71 -5.32 8.93 -7.15
C ASN A 71 -4.26 7.84 -6.99
N TYR A 72 -3.16 8.11 -6.28
CA TYR A 72 -2.15 7.10 -5.99
C TYR A 72 -2.66 5.98 -5.07
N ALA A 73 -3.55 6.29 -4.13
CA ALA A 73 -4.22 5.27 -3.34
C ALA A 73 -5.05 4.32 -4.22
N VAL A 74 -5.78 4.86 -5.20
CA VAL A 74 -6.53 4.05 -6.18
C VAL A 74 -5.59 3.17 -7.01
N VAL A 75 -4.49 3.71 -7.52
CA VAL A 75 -3.48 2.93 -8.28
C VAL A 75 -2.92 1.80 -7.41
N PHE A 76 -2.55 2.08 -6.16
CA PHE A 76 -2.08 1.06 -5.23
C PHE A 76 -3.13 -0.03 -4.97
N THR A 77 -4.39 0.34 -4.77
CA THR A 77 -5.49 -0.62 -4.61
C THR A 77 -5.68 -1.47 -5.86
N MET A 78 -5.66 -0.88 -7.06
CA MET A 78 -5.77 -1.62 -8.32
C MET A 78 -4.61 -2.63 -8.49
N LEU A 79 -3.36 -2.21 -8.21
CA LEU A 79 -2.20 -3.10 -8.24
C LEU A 79 -2.28 -4.21 -7.18
N SER A 80 -2.84 -3.92 -6.01
CA SER A 80 -3.07 -4.91 -4.96
C SER A 80 -4.10 -5.96 -5.37
N ILE A 81 -5.19 -5.54 -6.02
CA ILE A 81 -6.19 -6.45 -6.57
C ILE A 81 -5.56 -7.30 -7.68
N TYR A 82 -4.82 -6.67 -8.60
CA TYR A 82 -4.12 -7.36 -9.68
C TYR A 82 -3.12 -8.41 -9.16
N SER A 83 -2.36 -8.10 -8.12
CA SER A 83 -1.38 -9.03 -7.54
C SER A 83 -2.04 -10.27 -6.93
N LEU A 84 -3.21 -10.10 -6.30
CA LEU A 84 -4.00 -11.20 -5.77
C LEU A 84 -4.66 -12.03 -6.88
N LEU A 85 -5.21 -11.38 -7.90
CA LEU A 85 -5.83 -12.08 -9.04
C LEU A 85 -4.80 -12.86 -9.87
N THR A 86 -3.56 -12.39 -9.93
CA THR A 86 -2.47 -13.11 -10.61
C THR A 86 -1.95 -14.29 -9.79
N ASN A 87 -2.13 -14.26 -8.47
CA ASN A 87 -1.74 -15.32 -7.55
C ASN A 87 -2.97 -15.94 -6.87
N PHE A 88 -3.73 -16.74 -7.63
CA PHE A 88 -4.94 -17.40 -7.15
C PHE A 88 -4.70 -18.29 -5.92
N LEU A 89 -3.51 -18.89 -5.79
CA LEU A 89 -3.17 -19.70 -4.62
C LEU A 89 -3.07 -18.83 -3.37
N LEU A 90 -2.39 -17.68 -3.45
CA LEU A 90 -2.33 -16.73 -2.33
C LEU A 90 -3.71 -16.20 -1.97
N LEU A 91 -4.54 -15.86 -2.97
CA LEU A 91 -5.91 -15.44 -2.75
C LEU A 91 -6.72 -16.53 -2.03
N PHE A 92 -6.60 -17.79 -2.47
CA PHE A 92 -7.22 -18.93 -1.83
C PHE A 92 -6.76 -19.10 -0.37
N VAL A 93 -5.46 -19.01 -0.09
CA VAL A 93 -4.93 -19.11 1.28
C VAL A 93 -5.47 -17.99 2.17
N ILE A 94 -5.56 -16.76 1.66
CA ILE A 94 -6.15 -15.63 2.40
C ILE A 94 -7.61 -15.91 2.74
N ILE A 95 -8.41 -16.37 1.76
CA ILE A 95 -9.83 -16.71 1.97
C ILE A 95 -9.96 -17.88 2.96
N LEU A 96 -9.12 -18.91 2.84
CA LEU A 96 -9.11 -20.08 3.72
C LEU A 96 -8.79 -19.69 5.17
N VAL A 97 -7.79 -18.83 5.38
CA VAL A 97 -7.42 -18.36 6.72
C VAL A 97 -8.51 -17.45 7.31
N ILE A 98 -8.97 -16.44 6.57
CA ILE A 98 -9.99 -15.51 7.06
C ILE A 98 -11.31 -16.24 7.30
N GLY A 99 -11.77 -17.02 6.32
CA GLY A 99 -13.00 -17.81 6.41
C GLY A 99 -12.91 -18.90 7.47
N GLY A 100 -11.76 -19.56 7.60
CA GLY A 100 -11.49 -20.56 8.64
C GLY A 100 -11.52 -19.93 10.04
N MET A 101 -10.80 -18.82 10.26
CA MET A 101 -10.82 -18.11 11.53
C MET A 101 -12.20 -17.56 11.88
N TRP A 102 -12.92 -16.98 10.91
CA TRP A 102 -14.28 -16.50 11.12
C TRP A 102 -15.26 -17.64 11.42
N GLY A 103 -15.14 -18.75 10.69
CA GLY A 103 -15.92 -19.97 10.90
C GLY A 103 -15.70 -20.54 12.29
N ILE A 104 -14.45 -20.73 12.71
CA ILE A 104 -14.11 -21.22 14.06
C ILE A 104 -14.56 -20.24 15.14
N GLY A 105 -14.36 -18.93 14.92
CA GLY A 105 -14.80 -17.89 15.85
C GLY A 105 -16.32 -17.88 16.07
N LYS A 106 -17.10 -18.30 15.07
CA LYS A 106 -18.56 -18.42 15.19
C LYS A 106 -19.01 -19.56 16.12
N LEU A 107 -18.16 -20.54 16.41
CA LEU A 107 -18.46 -21.59 17.40
C LEU A 107 -18.44 -21.08 18.84
N GLY A 108 -17.91 -19.88 19.11
CA GLY A 108 -17.94 -19.31 20.47
C GLY A 108 -17.18 -20.15 21.52
N GLY A 109 -16.28 -21.04 21.09
CA GLY A 109 -15.55 -21.95 21.98
C GLY A 109 -16.21 -23.32 22.18
N GLU A 110 -17.37 -23.57 21.57
CA GLU A 110 -17.96 -24.90 21.52
C GLU A 110 -17.21 -25.83 20.54
N ASP A 111 -17.36 -27.14 20.75
CA ASP A 111 -16.83 -28.15 19.85
C ASP A 111 -17.71 -28.26 18.60
N LEU A 112 -17.08 -28.42 17.44
CA LEU A 112 -17.77 -28.62 16.18
C LEU A 112 -18.30 -30.04 16.14
N ASN A 113 -19.61 -30.18 16.26
CA ASN A 113 -20.33 -31.43 16.12
C ASN A 113 -21.17 -31.39 14.84
N LEU A 114 -20.57 -31.76 13.71
CA LEU A 114 -21.25 -31.85 12.42
C LEU A 114 -21.27 -33.29 11.93
N LEU A 115 -22.46 -33.83 11.66
CA LEU A 115 -22.64 -35.12 10.97
C LEU A 115 -21.87 -36.32 11.58
N GLY A 116 -21.69 -36.34 12.91
CA GLY A 116 -20.91 -37.38 13.61
C GLY A 116 -19.40 -37.11 13.71
N PHE A 117 -18.91 -36.01 13.14
CA PHE A 117 -17.56 -35.52 13.34
C PHE A 117 -17.52 -34.57 14.53
N HIS A 118 -16.72 -34.93 15.54
CA HIS A 118 -16.46 -34.15 16.74
C HIS A 118 -15.04 -33.58 16.65
N ALA A 119 -14.91 -32.27 16.54
CA ALA A 119 -13.61 -31.59 16.57
C ALA A 119 -13.63 -30.42 17.53
N THR A 120 -12.64 -30.40 18.42
CA THR A 120 -12.45 -29.29 19.35
C THR A 120 -12.02 -28.02 18.62
N SER A 121 -12.34 -26.86 19.17
CA SER A 121 -11.86 -25.57 18.64
C SER A 121 -10.34 -25.54 18.43
N SER A 122 -9.57 -26.17 19.33
CA SER A 122 -8.10 -26.29 19.22
C SER A 122 -7.66 -27.15 18.02
N GLN A 123 -8.33 -28.28 17.78
CA GLN A 123 -8.06 -29.13 16.61
C GLN A 123 -8.38 -28.40 15.31
N LEU A 124 -9.43 -27.58 15.26
CA LEU A 124 -9.78 -26.79 14.07
C LEU A 124 -8.72 -25.72 13.77
N TYR A 125 -8.25 -24.98 14.78
CA TYR A 125 -7.15 -24.02 14.59
C TYR A 125 -5.85 -24.71 14.18
N THR A 126 -5.57 -25.87 14.77
CA THR A 126 -4.38 -26.66 14.44
C THR A 126 -4.46 -27.19 13.01
N GLY A 127 -5.62 -27.73 12.59
CA GLY A 127 -5.85 -28.17 11.22
C GLY A 127 -5.75 -27.02 10.22
N LEU A 128 -6.31 -25.85 10.55
CA LEU A 128 -6.19 -24.65 9.74
C LEU A 128 -4.73 -24.25 9.56
N LEU A 129 -3.90 -24.28 10.61
CA LEU A 129 -2.47 -23.99 10.52
C LEU A 129 -1.72 -25.02 9.68
N ILE A 130 -1.97 -26.32 9.89
CA ILE A 130 -1.30 -27.41 9.16
C ILE A 130 -1.58 -27.32 7.66
N VAL A 131 -2.76 -26.85 7.26
CA VAL A 131 -3.11 -26.67 5.85
C VAL A 131 -2.62 -25.31 5.32
N ALA A 132 -2.87 -24.23 6.06
CA ALA A 132 -2.58 -22.87 5.59
C ALA A 132 -1.08 -22.56 5.52
N VAL A 133 -0.26 -23.08 6.44
CA VAL A 133 1.18 -22.77 6.47
C VAL A 133 1.92 -23.35 5.25
N PRO A 134 1.81 -24.64 4.92
CA PRO A 134 2.44 -25.17 3.70
C PRO A 134 1.92 -24.50 2.44
N LEU A 135 0.60 -24.31 2.32
CA LEU A 135 0.02 -23.61 1.17
C LEU A 135 0.51 -22.17 1.08
N GLY A 136 0.65 -21.48 2.21
CA GLY A 136 1.16 -20.12 2.30
C GLY A 136 2.63 -20.02 1.86
N ILE A 137 3.46 -20.99 2.19
CA ILE A 137 4.85 -21.05 1.71
C ILE A 137 4.87 -21.18 0.18
N ILE A 138 4.06 -22.09 -0.37
CA ILE A 138 3.97 -22.31 -1.83
C ILE A 138 3.41 -21.07 -2.53
N ALA A 139 2.43 -20.41 -1.92
CA ALA A 139 1.82 -19.18 -2.42
C ALA A 139 2.79 -17.99 -2.50
N SER A 140 3.97 -18.08 -1.88
CA SER A 140 5.04 -17.09 -1.99
C SER A 140 4.61 -15.63 -1.70
N PRO A 141 3.95 -15.34 -0.55
CA PRO A 141 3.42 -14.01 -0.22
C PRO A 141 4.49 -12.92 -0.24
N ILE A 142 5.73 -13.24 0.17
CA ILE A 142 6.85 -12.31 0.17
C ILE A 142 7.14 -11.80 -1.25
N SER A 143 7.13 -12.69 -2.25
CA SER A 143 7.35 -12.32 -3.64
C SER A 143 6.23 -11.39 -4.13
N THR A 144 4.97 -11.71 -3.82
CA THR A 144 3.82 -10.87 -4.19
C THR A 144 3.89 -9.48 -3.54
N ILE A 145 4.29 -9.39 -2.28
CA ILE A 145 4.47 -8.11 -1.57
C ILE A 145 5.62 -7.31 -2.18
N LEU A 146 6.77 -7.93 -2.43
CA LEU A 146 7.91 -7.25 -3.06
C LEU A 146 7.55 -6.74 -4.47
N TRP A 147 6.81 -7.54 -5.24
CA TRP A 147 6.29 -7.11 -6.53
C TRP A 147 5.36 -5.90 -6.38
N LEU A 148 4.41 -5.94 -5.43
CA LEU A 148 3.48 -4.84 -5.20
C LEU A 148 4.21 -3.56 -4.79
N ILE A 149 5.20 -3.64 -3.89
CA ILE A 149 6.04 -2.51 -3.47
C ILE A 149 6.82 -1.95 -4.67
N GLY A 150 7.45 -2.81 -5.47
CA GLY A 150 8.21 -2.39 -6.65
C GLY A 150 7.32 -1.73 -7.71
N ALA A 151 6.21 -2.38 -8.07
CA ALA A 151 5.27 -1.90 -9.07
C ALA A 151 4.61 -0.58 -8.65
N SER A 152 4.17 -0.47 -7.40
CA SER A 152 3.62 0.78 -6.86
C SER A 152 4.67 1.87 -6.76
N GLY A 153 5.89 1.54 -6.32
CA GLY A 153 7.00 2.49 -6.27
C GLY A 153 7.33 3.06 -7.65
N VAL A 154 7.50 2.21 -8.66
CA VAL A 154 7.81 2.64 -10.04
C VAL A 154 6.66 3.44 -10.64
N SER A 155 5.42 2.99 -10.50
CA SER A 155 4.27 3.70 -11.09
C SER A 155 3.99 5.04 -10.40
N ILE A 156 3.94 5.07 -9.07
CA ILE A 156 3.62 6.26 -8.28
C ILE A 156 4.77 7.26 -8.30
N LEU A 157 6.00 6.83 -7.97
CA LEU A 157 7.15 7.75 -7.95
C LEU A 157 7.57 8.15 -9.36
N GLY A 158 7.45 7.25 -10.33
CA GLY A 158 7.62 7.57 -11.74
C GLY A 158 6.69 8.71 -12.13
N HIS A 159 5.38 8.51 -12.00
CA HIS A 159 4.39 9.55 -12.28
C HIS A 159 4.67 10.87 -11.54
N ALA A 160 4.94 10.80 -10.23
CA ALA A 160 5.19 11.97 -9.40
C ALA A 160 6.48 12.72 -9.77
N SER A 161 7.49 12.04 -10.32
CA SER A 161 8.75 12.65 -10.73
C SER A 161 8.68 13.33 -12.10
N PHE A 162 7.87 12.82 -13.02
CA PHE A 162 7.73 13.36 -14.39
C PHE A 162 6.66 14.43 -14.50
N MET A 163 5.69 14.50 -13.58
CA MET A 163 4.67 15.56 -13.58
C MET A 163 5.20 16.89 -13.08
N ASP A 164 5.10 17.92 -13.92
CA ASP A 164 5.43 19.30 -13.56
C ASP A 164 4.47 19.87 -12.53
N LYS A 165 5.04 20.72 -11.65
CA LYS A 165 4.24 21.54 -10.74
C LYS A 165 3.53 22.65 -11.55
N PRO A 166 2.32 23.06 -11.16
CA PRO A 166 1.68 24.23 -11.75
C PRO A 166 2.57 25.47 -11.59
N ILE A 167 2.59 26.32 -12.62
CA ILE A 167 3.38 27.56 -12.68
C ILE A 167 3.08 28.51 -11.52
N ASP A 168 1.86 28.50 -10.98
CA ASP A 168 1.47 29.38 -9.86
C ASP A 168 2.28 29.15 -8.58
N GLU A 169 2.77 27.92 -8.34
CA GLU A 169 3.70 27.67 -7.23
C GLU A 169 5.13 28.10 -7.53
N ALA A 170 5.55 28.08 -8.80
CA ALA A 170 6.88 28.54 -9.20
C ALA A 170 7.06 30.05 -8.94
N PHE A 171 6.01 30.85 -9.14
CA PHE A 171 6.03 32.29 -8.84
C PHE A 171 5.83 32.61 -7.35
N SER A 172 5.12 31.76 -6.60
CA SER A 172 4.94 31.97 -5.15
C SER A 172 6.23 31.80 -4.34
N GLY A 173 7.22 31.07 -4.88
CA GLY A 173 8.54 30.90 -4.26
C GLY A 173 9.56 31.99 -4.58
N GLU A 174 9.28 32.85 -5.56
CA GLU A 174 10.14 33.98 -5.97
C GLU A 174 9.68 35.33 -5.37
N ALA A 175 8.58 35.35 -4.62
CA ALA A 175 8.01 36.56 -4.01
C ALA A 175 8.42 36.78 -2.54
N VAL A 176 9.65 36.41 -2.16
CA VAL A 176 10.25 36.74 -0.85
C VAL A 176 11.69 37.20 -1.01
#